data_AF-A0A4T0VAU5-F1
#
_entry.id   AF-A0A4T0VAU5-F1
#
_cell.length_a   1.000
_cell.length_b   1.000
_cell.length_c   1.000
_cell.angle_alpha   90.00
_cell.angle_beta   90.00
_cell.angle_gamma   90.00
#
_symmetry.space_group_name_H-M   'P 1'
#
loop_
_entity.id
_entity.type
_entity.pdbx_description
1 polymer ?
#
loop_
_entity_poly.entity_id
_entity_poly.type
_entity_poly.pdbx_seq_one_letter_code
_entity_poly.pdbx_strand_id
1 'polypeptide(L)'
;MALAVCLLFDDRSDRLVRELWSRLEDAGVATLATHTHGHHQPHLSYAVLRDWDLDRVREALATLPPARPWPMSFHGTLAFPRGRAALAPAVTADLALRQWRIATALKATGADLHRNYESGEWVPHVAVATRAQGDQLATVVKAIADVLPMTVRVDRAALIDSSTGQTWPLRRIP
;
A
#
# COMPACT_ATOMS: atom_id res chain seq x y z
N MET A 1 -14.51 9.03 -4.06
CA MET A 1 -13.75 7.88 -4.60
C MET A 1 -12.28 8.22 -4.50
N ALA A 2 -11.37 7.24 -4.52
CA ALA A 2 -9.93 7.52 -4.50
C ALA A 2 -9.19 6.47 -5.32
N LEU A 3 -8.28 6.91 -6.19
CA LEU A 3 -7.49 6.04 -7.06
C LEU A 3 -6.05 5.95 -6.53
N ALA A 4 -5.62 4.75 -6.16
CA ALA A 4 -4.28 4.50 -5.65
C ALA A 4 -3.36 3.93 -6.74
N VAL A 5 -2.11 4.40 -6.79
CA VAL A 5 -1.02 3.68 -7.49
C VAL A 5 -0.40 2.72 -6.49
N CYS A 6 -0.66 1.43 -6.67
CA CYS A 6 -0.27 0.39 -5.73
C CYS A 6 0.86 -0.47 -6.28
N LEU A 7 1.87 -0.72 -5.45
CA LEU A 7 2.77 -1.85 -5.56
C LEU A 7 2.10 -3.09 -4.99
N LEU A 8 2.13 -4.18 -5.75
CA LEU A 8 1.55 -5.46 -5.39
C LEU A 8 2.66 -6.51 -5.27
N PHE A 9 2.34 -7.60 -4.57
CA PHE A 9 3.30 -8.64 -4.26
C PHE A 9 3.02 -9.93 -5.03
N ASP A 10 4.06 -10.77 -5.12
CA ASP A 10 3.91 -12.13 -5.64
C ASP A 10 2.96 -12.96 -4.78
N ASP A 11 2.48 -14.08 -5.33
CA ASP A 11 1.38 -14.83 -4.71
C ASP A 11 1.78 -15.43 -3.34
N ARG A 12 3.07 -15.72 -3.14
CA ARG A 12 3.58 -16.17 -1.84
C ARG A 12 3.49 -15.05 -0.81
N SER A 13 3.97 -13.86 -1.17
CA SER A 13 4.01 -12.69 -0.31
C SER A 13 2.61 -12.16 0.01
N ASP A 14 1.71 -12.15 -0.97
CA ASP A 14 0.30 -11.81 -0.80
C ASP A 14 -0.34 -12.70 0.27
N ARG A 15 -0.16 -14.03 0.17
CA ARG A 15 -0.66 -14.98 1.16
C ARG A 15 -0.14 -14.72 2.57
N LEU A 16 1.15 -14.41 2.74
CA LEU A 16 1.72 -14.11 4.07
C LEU A 16 1.02 -12.93 4.74
N VAL A 17 0.75 -11.85 3.99
CA VAL A 17 0.06 -10.68 4.54
C VAL A 17 -1.42 -11.00 4.82
N ARG A 18 -2.07 -11.80 3.97
CA ARG A 18 -3.46 -12.23 4.20
C ARG A 18 -3.59 -13.17 5.40
N GLU A 19 -2.63 -14.04 5.65
CA GLU A 19 -2.59 -14.88 6.85
C GLU A 19 -2.47 -14.02 8.12
N LEU A 20 -1.64 -12.97 8.09
CA LEU A 20 -1.58 -11.99 9.17
C LEU A 20 -2.93 -11.29 9.37
N TRP A 21 -3.61 -10.91 8.28
CA TRP A 21 -4.96 -10.35 8.37
C TRP A 21 -5.94 -11.34 9.01
N SER A 22 -5.97 -12.60 8.55
CA SER A 22 -6.85 -13.64 9.09
C SER A 22 -6.66 -13.83 10.59
N ARG A 23 -5.41 -13.96 11.07
CA ARG A 23 -5.11 -14.12 12.51
C ARG A 23 -5.59 -12.94 13.35
N LEU A 24 -5.54 -11.73 12.80
CA LEU A 24 -6.04 -10.53 13.48
C LEU A 24 -7.56 -10.48 13.49
N GLU A 25 -8.23 -10.88 12.40
CA GLU A 25 -9.68 -10.99 12.38
C GLU A 25 -10.20 -12.06 13.35
N ASP A 26 -9.51 -13.20 13.46
CA ASP A 26 -9.79 -14.24 14.46
C ASP A 26 -9.67 -13.70 15.91
N ALA A 27 -8.81 -12.70 16.12
CA ALA A 27 -8.65 -11.99 17.39
C ALA A 27 -9.59 -10.77 17.53
N GLY A 28 -10.56 -10.59 16.63
CA GLY A 28 -11.53 -9.50 16.64
C GLY A 28 -10.98 -8.14 16.23
N VAL A 29 -9.81 -8.08 15.58
CA VAL A 29 -9.23 -6.86 15.03
C VAL A 29 -9.62 -6.71 13.56
N ALA A 30 -10.26 -5.59 13.21
CA ALA A 30 -10.64 -5.31 11.83
C ALA A 30 -9.41 -5.08 10.94
N THR A 31 -9.34 -5.78 9.81
CA THR A 31 -8.26 -5.67 8.80
C THR A 31 -8.79 -5.17 7.47
N LEU A 32 -8.03 -5.33 6.38
CA LEU A 32 -8.50 -5.08 5.02
C LEU A 32 -9.18 -6.31 4.38
N ALA A 33 -9.04 -7.52 4.95
CA ALA A 33 -9.62 -8.73 4.37
C ALA A 33 -11.15 -8.63 4.24
N THR A 34 -11.82 -8.10 5.26
CA THR A 34 -13.28 -7.90 5.29
C THR A 34 -13.70 -6.43 5.19
N HIS A 35 -12.78 -5.50 4.95
CA HIS A 35 -13.09 -4.07 4.90
C HIS A 35 -13.86 -3.68 3.64
N THR A 36 -14.85 -2.80 3.79
CA THR A 36 -15.68 -2.22 2.71
C THR A 36 -16.23 -3.26 1.73
N HIS A 37 -15.55 -3.49 0.62
CA HIS A 37 -15.95 -4.39 -0.46
C HIS A 37 -15.25 -5.77 -0.39
N GLY A 38 -14.33 -6.00 0.55
CA GLY A 38 -13.66 -7.30 0.73
C GLY A 38 -12.70 -7.72 -0.39
N HIS A 39 -12.44 -6.85 -1.36
CA HIS A 39 -11.55 -7.10 -2.51
C HIS A 39 -10.19 -6.41 -2.37
N HIS A 40 -9.80 -6.03 -1.16
CA HIS A 40 -8.49 -5.41 -0.92
C HIS A 40 -7.36 -6.39 -1.18
N GLN A 41 -6.28 -5.86 -1.72
CA GLN A 41 -5.02 -6.59 -1.94
C GLN A 41 -3.97 -6.07 -0.97
N PRO A 42 -3.13 -6.91 -0.35
CA PRO A 42 -1.88 -6.47 0.26
C PRO A 42 -1.08 -5.60 -0.71
N HIS A 43 -0.79 -4.36 -0.31
CA HIS A 43 -0.12 -3.41 -1.18
C HIS A 43 0.64 -2.34 -0.41
N LEU A 44 1.57 -1.69 -1.11
CA LEU A 44 2.14 -0.40 -0.72
C LEU A 44 1.66 0.66 -1.72
N SER A 45 1.06 1.74 -1.21
CA SER A 45 0.60 2.85 -2.06
C SER A 45 1.72 3.84 -2.33
N TYR A 46 2.06 4.06 -3.60
CA TYR A 46 2.94 5.15 -4.00
C TYR A 46 2.23 6.51 -3.99
N ALA A 47 0.96 6.52 -4.38
CA ALA A 47 0.15 7.71 -4.48
C ALA A 47 -1.32 7.35 -4.29
N VAL A 48 -2.11 8.32 -3.84
CA VAL A 48 -3.58 8.26 -3.84
C VAL A 48 -4.11 9.58 -4.40
N LEU A 49 -4.96 9.50 -5.42
CA LEU A 49 -5.62 10.62 -6.07
C LEU A 49 -7.06 10.74 -5.56
N ARG A 50 -7.51 11.97 -5.34
CA ARG A 50 -8.89 12.29 -4.92
C ARG A 50 -9.76 12.71 -6.09
N ASP A 51 -9.14 13.30 -7.11
CA ASP A 51 -9.74 13.66 -8.39
C ASP A 51 -8.72 13.40 -9.50
N TRP A 52 -9.16 12.85 -10.63
CA TRP A 52 -8.27 12.38 -11.70
C TRP A 52 -9.00 12.17 -13.03
N ASP A 53 -8.23 12.19 -14.11
CA ASP A 53 -8.59 11.62 -15.40
C ASP A 53 -7.82 10.30 -15.58
N LEU A 54 -8.53 9.19 -15.77
CA LEU A 54 -7.92 7.86 -15.76
C LEU A 54 -6.93 7.66 -16.92
N ASP A 55 -7.26 8.17 -18.11
CA ASP A 55 -6.42 7.97 -19.29
C ASP A 55 -5.14 8.80 -19.19
N ARG A 56 -5.25 10.07 -18.76
CA ARG A 56 -4.06 10.90 -18.50
C ARG A 56 -3.14 10.32 -17.44
N VAL A 57 -3.70 9.76 -16.36
CA VAL A 57 -2.94 9.08 -15.32
C VAL A 57 -2.19 7.87 -15.88
N ARG A 58 -2.87 7.04 -16.68
CA ARG A 58 -2.26 5.85 -17.29
C ARG A 58 -1.15 6.22 -18.27
N GLU A 59 -1.36 7.23 -19.10
CA GLU A 59 -0.36 7.76 -20.02
C GLU A 59 0.88 8.27 -19.27
N ALA A 60 0.69 9.09 -18.23
CA ALA A 60 1.78 9.62 -17.43
C ALA A 60 2.62 8.50 -16.77
N LEU A 61 1.97 7.53 -16.14
CA LEU A 61 2.65 6.37 -15.54
C LEU A 61 3.37 5.51 -16.58
N ALA A 62 2.82 5.41 -17.80
CA ALA A 62 3.43 4.69 -18.91
C ALA A 62 4.64 5.41 -19.55
N THR A 63 5.02 6.60 -19.08
CA THR A 63 6.30 7.25 -19.45
C THR A 63 7.42 6.98 -18.45
N LEU A 64 7.09 6.51 -17.24
CA LEU A 64 8.07 6.33 -16.17
C LEU A 64 8.99 5.12 -16.40
N PRO A 65 10.26 5.17 -15.95
CA PRO A 65 11.21 4.07 -16.12
C PRO A 65 10.78 2.78 -15.41
N PRO A 66 10.79 1.61 -16.07
CA PRO A 66 10.45 0.34 -15.42
C PRO A 66 11.39 0.01 -14.24
N ALA A 67 10.83 -0.55 -13.17
CA ALA A 67 11.56 -1.31 -12.18
C ALA A 67 11.57 -2.81 -12.55
N ARG A 68 12.67 -3.50 -12.23
CA ARG A 68 12.66 -4.97 -12.13
C ARG A 68 12.05 -5.37 -10.80
N PRO A 69 11.40 -6.54 -10.67
CA PRO A 69 10.93 -7.04 -9.38
C PRO A 69 12.04 -7.04 -8.32
N TRP A 70 11.70 -6.67 -7.08
CA TRP A 70 12.66 -6.55 -5.98
C TRP A 70 12.09 -7.05 -4.65
N PRO A 71 12.95 -7.47 -3.70
CA PRO A 71 12.52 -7.77 -2.35
C PRO A 71 12.31 -6.49 -1.52
N MET A 72 11.29 -6.48 -0.69
CA MET A 72 11.01 -5.44 0.29
C MET A 72 10.92 -6.07 1.67
N SER A 73 11.77 -5.62 2.59
CA SER A 73 11.81 -6.13 3.96
C SER A 73 11.02 -5.24 4.91
N PHE A 74 10.39 -5.84 5.92
CA PHE A 74 9.72 -5.16 7.02
C PHE A 74 10.43 -5.54 8.32
N HIS A 75 10.59 -4.55 9.20
CA HIS A 75 11.31 -4.70 10.48
C HIS A 75 10.57 -4.11 11.67
N GLY A 76 9.37 -3.58 11.47
CA GLY A 76 8.62 -2.94 12.54
C GLY A 76 7.16 -2.72 12.23
N THR A 77 6.48 -2.15 13.23
CA THR A 77 5.07 -1.76 13.16
C THR A 77 4.97 -0.23 13.11
N LEU A 78 4.12 0.27 12.22
CA LEU A 78 3.64 1.65 12.24
C LEU A 78 2.25 1.68 12.87
N ALA A 79 2.04 2.63 13.78
CA ALA A 79 0.72 2.95 14.31
C ALA A 79 0.30 4.34 13.85
N PHE A 80 -0.93 4.44 13.35
CA PHE A 80 -1.54 5.67 12.89
C PHE A 80 -2.78 6.00 13.74
N PRO A 81 -3.21 7.27 13.76
CA PRO A 81 -4.45 7.64 14.44
C PRO A 81 -5.65 6.80 13.98
N ARG A 82 -6.61 6.62 14.91
CA ARG A 82 -7.87 5.86 14.73
C ARG A 82 -7.67 4.35 14.59
N GLY A 83 -6.70 3.79 15.31
CA GLY A 83 -6.53 2.34 15.41
C GLY A 83 -5.97 1.68 14.16
N ARG A 84 -5.32 2.45 13.28
CA ARG A 84 -4.72 1.91 12.06
C ARG A 84 -3.30 1.46 12.36
N ALA A 85 -2.92 0.28 11.88
CA ALA A 85 -1.57 -0.23 12.01
C ALA A 85 -1.11 -0.88 10.72
N ALA A 86 0.20 -0.88 10.51
CA ALA A 86 0.79 -1.34 9.27
C ALA A 86 2.19 -1.91 9.49
N LEU A 87 2.66 -2.70 8.53
CA LEU A 87 4.06 -3.10 8.44
C LEU A 87 4.89 -1.90 7.98
N ALA A 88 6.06 -1.71 8.60
CA ALA A 88 7.02 -0.67 8.28
C ALA A 88 8.04 -1.18 7.24
N PRO A 89 7.92 -0.84 5.94
CA PRO A 89 8.89 -1.25 4.92
C PRO A 89 10.23 -0.53 5.12
N ALA A 90 11.32 -1.24 4.86
CA ALA A 90 12.64 -0.62 4.71
C ALA A 90 12.63 0.27 3.46
N VAL A 91 12.84 1.56 3.65
CA VAL A 91 12.81 2.55 2.57
C VAL A 91 14.20 2.68 1.96
N THR A 92 14.31 2.29 0.69
CA THR A 92 15.54 2.51 -0.09
C THR A 92 15.49 3.87 -0.80
N ALA A 93 16.66 4.39 -1.18
CA ALA A 93 16.73 5.60 -2.00
C ALA A 93 15.98 5.45 -3.34
N ASP A 94 16.04 4.27 -3.95
CA ASP A 94 15.32 3.97 -5.21
C ASP A 94 13.79 4.01 -5.00
N LEU A 95 13.28 3.42 -3.92
CA LEU A 95 11.85 3.45 -3.59
C LEU A 95 11.34 4.88 -3.39
N ALA A 96 12.08 5.69 -2.63
CA ALA A 96 11.73 7.09 -2.39
C ALA A 96 11.78 7.92 -3.70
N LEU A 97 12.81 7.73 -4.53
CA LEU A 97 12.93 8.43 -5.80
C LEU A 97 11.81 8.06 -6.78
N ARG A 98 11.40 6.78 -6.82
CA ARG A 98 10.26 6.33 -7.64
C ARG A 98 8.96 6.97 -7.18
N GLN A 99 8.71 6.97 -5.87
CA GLN A 99 7.51 7.61 -5.34
C GLN A 99 7.47 9.10 -5.71
N TRP A 100 8.59 9.81 -5.56
CA TRP A 100 8.68 11.21 -5.94
C TRP A 100 8.40 11.44 -7.44
N ARG A 101 8.96 10.60 -8.33
CA ARG A 101 8.70 10.67 -9.78
C ARG A 101 7.23 10.43 -10.11
N ILE A 102 6.62 9.44 -9.46
CA ILE A 102 5.20 9.12 -9.63
C ILE A 102 4.34 10.31 -9.17
N ALA A 103 4.54 10.80 -7.95
CA ALA A 103 3.79 11.94 -7.42
C ALA A 103 3.92 13.18 -8.33
N THR A 104 5.12 13.46 -8.82
CA THR A 104 5.39 14.57 -9.75
C THR A 104 4.67 14.38 -11.09
N ALA A 105 4.77 13.20 -11.69
CA ALA A 105 4.12 12.90 -12.96
C ALA A 105 2.60 12.98 -12.86
N LEU A 106 2.01 12.46 -11.77
CA LEU A 106 0.57 12.50 -11.54
C LEU A 106 0.08 13.94 -11.37
N LYS A 107 0.78 14.78 -10.60
CA LYS A 107 0.43 16.21 -10.48
C LYS A 107 0.45 16.94 -11.81
N ALA A 108 1.41 16.62 -12.68
CA ALA A 108 1.51 17.22 -14.01
C ALA A 108 0.30 16.90 -14.90
N THR A 109 -0.48 15.84 -14.60
CA THR A 109 -1.74 15.54 -15.29
C THR A 109 -2.91 16.46 -14.89
N GLY A 110 -2.74 17.23 -13.82
CA GLY A 110 -3.80 18.01 -13.17
C GLY A 110 -4.56 17.25 -12.08
N ALA A 111 -4.17 16.02 -11.75
CA ALA A 111 -4.82 15.23 -10.71
C ALA A 111 -4.59 15.80 -9.29
N ASP A 112 -5.60 15.65 -8.43
CA ASP A 112 -5.54 16.05 -7.02
C ASP A 112 -4.90 14.94 -6.17
N LEU A 113 -3.62 15.09 -5.85
CA LEU A 113 -2.88 14.17 -5.00
C LEU A 113 -3.27 14.34 -3.52
N HIS A 114 -3.56 13.23 -2.84
CA HIS A 114 -3.84 13.26 -1.41
C HIS A 114 -2.58 13.66 -0.62
N ARG A 115 -2.72 14.64 0.29
CA ARG A 115 -1.61 15.25 1.07
C ARG A 115 -0.60 14.26 1.69
N ASN A 116 -1.06 13.10 2.18
CA ASN A 116 -0.18 12.08 2.78
C ASN A 116 0.77 11.38 1.77
N TYR A 117 0.64 11.67 0.48
CA TYR A 117 1.51 11.17 -0.58
C TYR A 117 2.35 12.28 -1.20
N GLU A 118 2.31 13.48 -0.60
CA GLU A 118 3.17 14.59 -0.94
C GLU A 118 4.61 14.34 -0.51
N SER A 119 5.54 15.03 -1.18
CA SER A 119 6.95 15.00 -0.82
C SER A 119 7.13 15.49 0.62
N GLY A 120 7.81 14.70 1.45
CA GLY A 120 8.02 14.97 2.88
C GLY A 120 6.91 14.48 3.81
N GLU A 121 5.72 14.16 3.27
CA GLU A 121 4.58 13.66 4.05
C GLU A 121 4.38 12.14 3.90
N TRP A 122 4.97 11.55 2.86
CA TRP A 122 4.79 10.14 2.56
C TRP A 122 5.44 9.22 3.58
N VAL A 123 4.59 8.46 4.28
CA VAL A 123 5.00 7.35 5.14
C VAL A 123 4.69 6.05 4.41
N PRO A 124 5.67 5.34 3.85
CA PRO A 124 5.44 4.07 3.16
C PRO A 124 4.99 3.01 4.17
N HIS A 125 3.96 2.25 3.83
CA HIS A 125 3.38 1.25 4.72
C HIS A 125 2.58 0.19 3.95
N VAL A 126 2.42 -0.99 4.56
CA VAL A 126 1.48 -2.03 4.12
C VAL A 126 0.45 -2.25 5.22
N ALA A 127 -0.80 -1.89 4.94
CA ALA A 127 -1.86 -1.88 5.94
C ALA A 127 -2.13 -3.28 6.53
N VAL A 128 -2.29 -3.33 7.85
CA VAL A 128 -2.55 -4.57 8.62
C VAL A 128 -3.87 -4.47 9.37
N ALA A 129 -4.05 -3.41 10.16
CA ALA A 129 -5.29 -3.16 10.89
C ALA A 129 -5.92 -1.85 10.42
N THR A 130 -7.24 -1.85 10.25
CA THR A 130 -8.01 -0.67 9.80
C THR A 130 -8.67 0.08 10.95
N ARG A 131 -8.98 -0.62 12.05
CA ARG A 131 -9.68 -0.04 13.21
C ARG A 131 -9.51 -0.88 14.49
N ALA A 132 -8.30 -0.98 14.99
CA ALA A 132 -8.04 -1.55 16.31
C ALA A 132 -8.49 -0.60 17.43
N GLN A 133 -9.20 -1.12 18.42
CA GLN A 133 -9.47 -0.41 19.67
C GLN A 133 -8.18 -0.22 20.47
N GLY A 134 -8.18 0.70 21.44
CA GLY A 134 -6.96 1.05 22.18
C GLY A 134 -6.32 -0.13 22.91
N ASP A 135 -7.15 -1.00 23.51
CA ASP A 135 -6.76 -2.25 24.18
C ASP A 135 -6.27 -3.34 23.20
N GLN A 136 -6.66 -3.26 21.92
CA GLN A 136 -6.23 -4.18 20.87
C GLN A 136 -4.86 -3.83 20.26
N LEU A 137 -4.31 -2.62 20.52
CA LEU A 137 -3.04 -2.21 19.91
C LEU A 137 -1.87 -3.14 20.27
N ALA A 138 -1.81 -3.62 21.51
CA ALA A 138 -0.79 -4.59 21.93
C ALA A 138 -0.90 -5.91 21.15
N THR A 139 -2.12 -6.39 20.93
CA THR A 139 -2.40 -7.58 20.11
C THR A 139 -1.91 -7.40 18.68
N VAL A 140 -2.15 -6.23 18.08
CA VAL A 140 -1.72 -5.93 16.71
C VAL A 140 -0.20 -5.86 16.60
N VAL A 141 0.46 -5.15 17.52
CA VAL A 141 1.93 -5.05 17.54
C VAL A 141 2.56 -6.42 17.73
N LYS A 142 2.02 -7.26 18.63
CA LYS A 142 2.50 -8.64 18.83
C LYS A 142 2.33 -9.48 17.56
N ALA A 143 1.16 -9.47 16.94
CA ALA A 143 0.90 -10.26 15.73
C ALA A 143 1.83 -9.88 14.57
N ILE A 144 2.15 -8.59 14.43
CA ILE A 144 3.16 -8.14 13.47
C ILE A 144 4.55 -8.63 13.91
N ALA A 145 4.95 -8.44 15.17
CA ALA A 145 6.26 -8.87 15.66
C ALA A 145 6.53 -10.37 15.44
N ASP A 146 5.51 -11.22 15.61
CA ASP A 146 5.61 -12.68 15.43
C ASP A 146 5.92 -13.10 13.98
N VAL A 147 5.72 -12.22 12.99
CA VAL A 147 6.05 -12.48 11.58
C VAL A 147 7.28 -11.71 11.09
N LEU A 148 7.88 -10.88 11.93
CA LEU A 148 9.07 -10.09 11.59
C LEU A 148 10.38 -10.84 11.92
N PRO A 149 11.48 -10.61 11.16
CA PRO A 149 11.52 -9.82 9.93
C PRO A 149 10.81 -10.55 8.79
N MET A 150 10.00 -9.81 8.02
CA MET A 150 9.29 -10.34 6.86
C MET A 150 9.90 -9.76 5.60
N THR A 151 10.04 -10.58 4.55
CA THR A 151 10.41 -10.09 3.21
C THR A 151 9.33 -10.49 2.21
N VAL A 152 8.84 -9.52 1.46
CA VAL A 152 7.92 -9.73 0.33
C VAL A 152 8.63 -9.44 -0.98
N ARG A 153 8.15 -10.02 -2.08
CA ARG A 153 8.61 -9.70 -3.43
C ARG A 153 7.60 -8.79 -4.11
N VAL A 154 8.02 -7.58 -4.46
CA VAL A 154 7.23 -6.68 -5.32
C VAL A 154 7.45 -7.10 -6.77
N ASP A 155 6.40 -7.49 -7.46
CA ASP A 155 6.47 -8.00 -8.84
C ASP A 155 5.46 -7.33 -9.80
N ARG A 156 4.49 -6.59 -9.26
CA ARG A 156 3.38 -6.00 -10.01
C ARG A 156 3.05 -4.61 -9.50
N ALA A 157 2.38 -3.83 -10.34
CA ALA A 157 1.77 -2.57 -9.95
C ALA A 157 0.41 -2.42 -10.63
N ALA A 158 -0.50 -1.70 -9.98
CA ALA A 158 -1.84 -1.45 -10.50
C ALA A 158 -2.36 -0.08 -10.04
N LEU A 159 -3.30 0.46 -10.80
CA LEU A 159 -4.22 1.46 -10.29
C LEU A 159 -5.37 0.74 -9.60
N ILE A 160 -5.75 1.16 -8.40
CA ILE A 160 -6.84 0.54 -7.63
C ILE A 160 -7.78 1.63 -7.12
N ASP A 161 -9.07 1.52 -7.44
CA ASP A 161 -10.10 2.33 -6.80
C ASP A 161 -10.40 1.76 -5.41
N SER A 162 -10.08 2.52 -4.36
CA SER A 162 -10.20 2.06 -2.97
C SER A 162 -11.64 1.96 -2.48
N SER A 163 -12.62 2.46 -3.25
CA SER A 163 -14.04 2.41 -2.90
C SER A 163 -14.75 1.20 -3.49
N THR A 164 -14.28 0.69 -4.63
CA THR A 164 -14.90 -0.44 -5.34
C THR A 164 -14.02 -1.68 -5.41
N GLY A 165 -12.71 -1.54 -5.23
CA GLY A 165 -11.72 -2.59 -5.49
C GLY A 165 -11.41 -2.79 -6.98
N GLN A 166 -11.99 -1.98 -7.86
CA GLN A 166 -11.70 -2.04 -9.29
C GLN A 166 -10.21 -1.80 -9.52
N THR A 167 -9.60 -2.69 -10.31
CA THR A 167 -8.15 -2.73 -10.51
C THR A 167 -7.83 -2.62 -12.00
N TRP A 168 -6.91 -1.72 -12.34
CA TRP A 168 -6.33 -1.59 -13.68
C TRP A 168 -4.83 -1.92 -13.61
N PRO A 169 -4.40 -3.11 -14.06
CA PRO A 169 -2.99 -3.50 -14.05
C PRO A 169 -2.13 -2.52 -14.84
N LEU A 170 -0.96 -2.17 -14.29
CA LEU A 170 0.09 -1.47 -15.03
C LEU A 170 0.97 -2.51 -15.73
N ARG A 171 1.37 -2.22 -16.98
CA ARG A 171 2.21 -3.13 -17.78
C ARG A 171 3.59 -3.37 -17.17
N ARG A 172 4.03 -2.46 -16.30
CA ARG A 172 5.33 -2.47 -15.62
C ARG A 172 5.19 -1.81 -14.26
N ILE A 173 6.14 -2.09 -13.39
CA ILE A 173 6.28 -1.35 -12.13
C ILE A 173 6.94 0.00 -12.47
N PRO A 174 6.27 1.14 -12.23
CA PRO A 174 6.84 2.46 -12.50
C PRO A 174 7.91 2.89 -11.49
#